data_AF-A0A812U4A8-F1
#
_entry.id   AF-A0A812U4A8-F1
#
_cell.length_a   1.000
_cell.length_b   1.000
_cell.length_c   1.000
_cell.angle_alpha   90.00
_cell.angle_beta   90.00
_cell.angle_gamma   90.00
#
_symmetry.space_group_name_H-M   'P 1'
#
loop_
_entity.id
_entity.type
_entity.pdbx_description
1 polymer ?
#
loop_
_entity_poly.entity_id
_entity_poly.type
_entity_poly.pdbx_seq_one_letter_code
_entity_poly.pdbx_strand_id
1 'polypeptide(L)'
;MAVEGFLWASGGALTAWTFVIRNDDAYGAVSQTVITFGGIFFFLNGLYNGIPGKVISFGYVLDPHGRVQFTDSAPYYGTACFMTGTAMGLRGSWSLSRKKFLSVFWASFCMCLGAWTLGMAIWVPMALDGFASYESFENPDVEMYSQKTFAWPSNHLFQIFGACTLTVGAFVFAAIDGVLWWYPSNDSDTKTSNKPNPDEDLEDK
;
A
#
# COMPACT_ATOMS: atom_id res chain seq x y z
N MET A 1 -0.54 -11.45 8.54
CA MET A 1 -0.04 -11.57 7.16
C MET A 1 -1.01 -12.32 6.24
N ALA A 2 -1.34 -13.60 6.47
CA ALA A 2 -2.18 -14.36 5.51
C ALA A 2 -3.55 -13.70 5.24
N VAL A 3 -4.37 -13.53 6.29
CA VAL A 3 -5.71 -12.93 6.15
C VAL A 3 -5.64 -11.52 5.54
N GLU A 4 -4.70 -10.70 6.00
CA GLU A 4 -4.49 -9.35 5.48
C GLU A 4 -4.12 -9.34 3.99
N GLY A 5 -3.18 -10.20 3.58
CA GLY A 5 -2.80 -10.37 2.18
C GLY A 5 -3.96 -10.84 1.32
N PHE A 6 -4.78 -11.76 1.82
CA PHE A 6 -6.02 -12.18 1.14
C PHE A 6 -7.00 -11.02 0.95
N LEU A 7 -7.18 -10.17 1.98
CA LEU A 7 -8.06 -9.00 1.90
C LEU A 7 -7.54 -7.97 0.89
N TRP A 8 -6.23 -7.69 0.87
CA TRP A 8 -5.63 -6.82 -0.14
C TRP A 8 -5.75 -7.40 -1.55
N ALA A 9 -5.52 -8.69 -1.72
CA ALA A 9 -5.65 -9.37 -3.00
C ALA A 9 -7.09 -9.28 -3.54
N SER A 10 -8.05 -9.64 -2.69
CA SER A 10 -9.48 -9.63 -3.04
C SER A 10 -10.00 -8.22 -3.28
N GLY A 11 -9.64 -7.27 -2.43
CA GLY A 11 -10.01 -5.87 -2.56
C GLY A 11 -9.50 -5.28 -3.88
N GLY A 12 -8.20 -5.42 -4.15
CA GLY A 12 -7.60 -4.95 -5.40
C GLY A 12 -8.25 -5.61 -6.63
N ALA A 13 -8.56 -6.90 -6.57
CA ALA A 13 -9.12 -7.62 -7.71
C ALA A 13 -10.55 -7.15 -8.02
N LEU A 14 -11.36 -6.99 -6.98
CA LEU A 14 -12.72 -6.47 -7.10
C LEU A 14 -12.72 -5.02 -7.61
N THR A 15 -11.82 -4.18 -7.09
CA THR A 15 -11.73 -2.78 -7.53
C THR A 15 -11.20 -2.68 -8.97
N ALA A 16 -10.20 -3.49 -9.34
CA ALA A 16 -9.70 -3.56 -10.72
C ALA A 16 -10.82 -3.97 -11.69
N TRP A 17 -11.58 -5.00 -11.34
CA TRP A 17 -12.77 -5.43 -12.09
C TRP A 17 -13.78 -4.30 -12.26
N THR A 18 -14.07 -3.53 -11.20
CA THR A 18 -14.98 -2.39 -11.31
C THR A 18 -14.45 -1.29 -12.22
N PHE A 19 -13.14 -1.00 -12.20
CA PHE A 19 -12.56 0.00 -13.10
C PHE A 19 -12.63 -0.42 -14.57
N VAL A 20 -12.38 -1.70 -14.86
CA VAL A 20 -12.48 -2.26 -16.21
C VAL A 20 -13.92 -2.25 -16.72
N ILE A 21 -14.88 -2.72 -15.90
CA ILE A 21 -16.25 -2.94 -16.38
C ILE A 21 -17.12 -1.68 -16.33
N ARG A 22 -16.93 -0.80 -15.34
CA ARG A 22 -17.85 0.32 -15.08
C ARG A 22 -17.29 1.69 -15.47
N ASN A 23 -15.98 1.88 -15.37
CA ASN A 23 -15.38 3.21 -15.43
C ASN A 23 -14.48 3.43 -16.65
N ASP A 24 -14.18 2.38 -17.43
CA ASP A 24 -13.23 2.41 -18.55
C ASP A 24 -11.89 3.07 -18.16
N ASP A 25 -11.47 2.88 -16.92
CA ASP A 25 -10.27 3.51 -16.35
C ASP A 25 -9.12 2.50 -16.28
N ALA A 26 -8.33 2.46 -17.36
CA ALA A 26 -7.17 1.59 -17.45
C ALA A 26 -6.12 1.89 -16.37
N TYR A 27 -5.94 3.15 -15.97
CA TYR A 27 -4.94 3.51 -14.96
C TYR A 27 -5.35 3.03 -13.58
N GLY A 28 -6.63 3.22 -13.21
CA GLY A 28 -7.22 2.67 -11.99
C GLY A 28 -7.14 1.14 -11.95
N ALA A 29 -7.49 0.48 -13.06
CA ALA A 29 -7.42 -0.97 -13.17
C ALA A 29 -5.99 -1.52 -12.96
N VAL A 30 -4.98 -0.90 -13.59
CA VAL A 30 -3.57 -1.30 -13.42
C VAL A 30 -3.11 -1.07 -11.97
N SER A 31 -3.44 0.09 -11.39
CA SER A 31 -3.06 0.39 -9.99
C SER A 31 -3.62 -0.64 -9.02
N GLN A 32 -4.89 -1.01 -9.16
CA GLN A 32 -5.52 -2.00 -8.29
C GLN A 32 -5.03 -3.42 -8.55
N THR A 33 -4.69 -3.75 -9.80
CA THR A 33 -4.02 -5.02 -10.14
C THR A 33 -2.66 -5.13 -9.44
N VAL A 34 -1.87 -4.06 -9.38
CA VAL A 34 -0.60 -4.04 -8.63
C VAL A 34 -0.84 -4.30 -7.14
N ILE A 35 -1.87 -3.69 -6.55
CA ILE A 35 -2.27 -3.97 -5.16
C ILE A 35 -2.68 -5.44 -4.98
N THR A 36 -3.41 -6.03 -5.95
CA THR A 36 -3.79 -7.45 -5.93
C THR A 36 -2.57 -8.36 -5.85
N PHE A 37 -1.59 -8.15 -6.74
CA PHE A 37 -0.35 -8.94 -6.72
C PHE A 37 0.41 -8.75 -5.41
N GLY A 38 0.45 -7.52 -4.88
CA GLY A 38 1.02 -7.26 -3.55
C GLY A 38 0.35 -8.07 -2.44
N GLY A 39 -0.99 -8.11 -2.44
CA GLY A 39 -1.78 -8.92 -1.52
C GLY A 39 -1.52 -10.42 -1.64
N ILE A 40 -1.37 -10.93 -2.87
CA ILE A 40 -1.02 -12.34 -3.11
C ILE A 40 0.34 -12.69 -2.48
N PHE A 41 1.34 -11.82 -2.63
CA PHE A 41 2.64 -12.06 -2.01
C PHE A 41 2.57 -12.07 -0.47
N PHE A 42 1.81 -11.16 0.14
CA PHE A 42 1.57 -11.20 1.59
C PHE A 42 0.76 -12.42 2.04
N PHE A 43 -0.19 -12.88 1.23
CA PHE A 43 -0.96 -14.09 1.48
C PHE A 43 -0.06 -15.32 1.48
N LEU A 44 0.75 -15.49 0.43
CA LEU A 44 1.69 -16.61 0.32
C LEU A 44 2.72 -16.60 1.44
N ASN A 45 3.26 -15.43 1.80
CA ASN A 45 4.13 -15.30 2.97
C ASN A 45 3.44 -15.82 4.25
N GLY A 46 2.20 -15.40 4.51
CA GLY A 46 1.48 -15.83 5.71
C GLY A 46 1.05 -17.29 5.70
N LEU A 47 0.71 -17.86 4.54
CA LEU A 47 0.24 -19.24 4.41
C LEU A 47 1.37 -20.25 4.67
N TYR A 48 2.58 -19.91 4.25
CA TYR A 48 3.75 -20.79 4.34
C TYR A 48 4.70 -20.39 5.49
N ASN A 49 4.22 -19.59 6.46
CA ASN A 49 5.01 -19.10 7.58
C ASN A 49 6.34 -18.48 7.17
N GLY A 50 6.36 -17.78 6.03
CA GLY A 50 7.56 -17.11 5.56
C GLY A 50 7.97 -16.05 6.57
N ILE A 51 9.26 -15.99 6.88
CA ILE A 51 9.80 -15.06 7.87
C ILE A 51 10.55 -13.98 7.10
N PRO A 52 10.00 -12.76 6.95
CA PRO A 52 10.62 -11.69 6.15
C PRO A 52 12.07 -11.43 6.55
N GLY A 53 12.36 -11.57 7.84
CA GLY A 53 13.69 -11.31 8.37
C GLY A 53 14.71 -12.43 8.09
N LYS A 54 14.34 -13.56 7.47
CA LYS A 54 15.33 -14.47 6.86
C LYS A 54 15.96 -13.90 5.59
N VAL A 55 15.34 -12.90 4.98
CA VAL A 55 15.91 -12.21 3.84
C VAL A 55 16.50 -10.91 4.35
N ILE A 56 17.80 -10.95 4.61
CA ILE A 56 18.59 -9.91 5.29
C ILE A 56 19.43 -9.09 4.31
N SER A 57 19.68 -9.62 3.11
CA SER A 57 20.50 -8.99 2.08
C SER A 57 19.92 -9.29 0.69
N PHE A 58 20.25 -8.44 -0.27
CA PHE A 58 19.93 -8.69 -1.69
C PHE A 58 20.50 -10.00 -2.20
N GLY A 59 21.65 -10.41 -1.66
CA GLY A 59 22.23 -11.73 -1.90
C GLY A 59 21.15 -12.78 -1.69
N TYR A 60 20.65 -12.92 -0.46
CA TYR A 60 19.71 -13.97 -0.01
C TYR A 60 18.42 -14.12 -0.83
N VAL A 61 17.96 -13.06 -1.51
CA VAL A 61 16.82 -13.15 -2.45
C VAL A 61 17.13 -14.08 -3.63
N LEU A 62 18.41 -14.20 -3.99
CA LEU A 62 18.92 -14.92 -5.16
C LEU A 62 19.69 -16.20 -4.77
N ASP A 63 19.44 -16.77 -3.57
CA ASP A 63 20.22 -17.88 -3.03
C ASP A 63 20.22 -19.13 -3.93
N PRO A 64 21.38 -19.47 -4.54
CA PRO A 64 21.48 -20.68 -5.35
C PRO A 64 21.45 -21.97 -4.50
N HIS A 65 21.63 -21.86 -3.18
CA HIS A 65 21.68 -23.00 -2.26
C HIS A 65 20.31 -23.41 -1.71
N GLY A 66 19.23 -22.69 -2.06
CA GLY A 66 17.85 -23.03 -1.68
C GLY A 66 17.56 -22.93 -0.18
N ARG A 67 18.37 -22.17 0.57
CA ARG A 67 18.18 -21.96 2.01
C ARG A 67 17.09 -20.93 2.31
N VAL A 68 16.75 -20.11 1.31
CA VAL A 68 15.65 -19.13 1.36
C VAL A 68 14.52 -19.63 0.49
N GLN A 69 13.31 -19.65 1.06
CA GLN A 69 12.11 -19.94 0.28
C GLN A 69 11.60 -18.66 -0.36
N PHE A 70 10.95 -18.78 -1.52
CA PHE A 70 10.26 -17.64 -2.15
C PHE A 70 9.32 -16.92 -1.17
N THR A 71 8.67 -17.67 -0.28
CA THR A 71 7.75 -17.19 0.75
C THR A 71 8.42 -16.28 1.79
N ASP A 72 9.73 -16.41 2.01
CA ASP A 72 10.52 -15.52 2.87
C ASP A 72 10.81 -14.17 2.18
N SER A 73 10.94 -14.18 0.85
CA SER A 73 11.12 -12.97 0.01
C SER A 73 9.82 -12.29 -0.42
N ALA A 74 8.70 -13.01 -0.37
CA ALA A 74 7.38 -12.53 -0.76
C ALA A 74 6.96 -11.19 -0.09
N PRO A 75 7.27 -10.91 1.19
CA PRO A 75 7.02 -9.60 1.80
C PRO A 75 7.67 -8.43 1.06
N TYR A 76 8.88 -8.61 0.52
CA TYR A 76 9.59 -7.55 -0.22
C TYR A 76 8.84 -7.19 -1.51
N TYR A 77 8.46 -8.21 -2.28
CA TYR A 77 7.65 -8.03 -3.49
C TYR A 77 6.28 -7.41 -3.16
N GLY A 78 5.63 -7.91 -2.09
CA GLY A 78 4.37 -7.38 -1.58
C GLY A 78 4.46 -5.88 -1.25
N THR A 79 5.48 -5.48 -0.50
CA THR A 79 5.72 -4.10 -0.11
C THR A 79 6.05 -3.21 -1.30
N ALA A 80 6.84 -3.69 -2.27
CA ALA A 80 7.13 -2.94 -3.50
C ALA A 80 5.85 -2.68 -4.33
N CYS A 81 4.99 -3.69 -4.47
CA CYS A 81 3.68 -3.53 -5.09
C CYS A 81 2.83 -2.50 -4.33
N PHE A 82 2.79 -2.58 -3.00
CA PHE A 82 2.00 -1.68 -2.17
C PHE A 82 2.49 -0.22 -2.25
N MET A 83 3.80 0.00 -2.23
CA MET A 83 4.43 1.32 -2.45
C MET A 83 4.09 1.89 -3.83
N THR A 84 4.13 1.05 -4.86
CA THR A 84 3.83 1.45 -6.25
C THR A 84 2.36 1.82 -6.39
N GLY A 85 1.44 0.98 -5.91
CA GLY A 85 0.00 1.25 -6.01
C GLY A 85 -0.43 2.49 -5.22
N THR A 86 0.15 2.73 -4.04
CA THR A 86 -0.14 3.95 -3.27
C THR A 86 0.45 5.21 -3.91
N ALA A 87 1.63 5.12 -4.54
CA ALA A 87 2.19 6.22 -5.32
C ALA A 87 1.33 6.57 -6.56
N MET A 88 0.79 5.55 -7.25
CA MET A 88 -0.16 5.74 -8.35
C MET A 88 -1.44 6.42 -7.87
N GLY A 89 -2.00 5.98 -6.73
CA GLY A 89 -3.18 6.62 -6.12
C GLY A 89 -2.93 8.08 -5.72
N LEU A 90 -1.76 8.40 -5.15
CA LEU A 90 -1.38 9.78 -4.83
C LEU A 90 -1.22 10.63 -6.11
N ARG A 91 -0.63 10.07 -7.17
CA ARG A 91 -0.53 10.76 -8.46
C ARG A 91 -1.91 11.07 -9.05
N GLY A 92 -2.84 10.12 -8.99
CA GLY A 92 -4.21 10.31 -9.47
C GLY A 92 -4.99 11.37 -8.69
N SER A 93 -4.71 11.54 -7.40
CA SER A 93 -5.36 12.53 -6.54
C SER A 93 -4.65 13.89 -6.49
N TRP A 94 -3.51 14.06 -7.19
CA TRP A 94 -2.66 15.24 -7.06
C TRP A 94 -3.33 16.56 -7.46
N SER A 95 -4.26 16.49 -8.42
CA SER A 95 -5.04 17.61 -8.94
C SER A 95 -6.24 17.99 -8.07
N LEU A 96 -6.58 17.18 -7.06
CA LEU A 96 -7.74 17.42 -6.21
C LEU A 96 -7.47 18.51 -5.17
N SER A 97 -8.54 19.15 -4.71
CA SER A 97 -8.48 20.24 -3.74
C SER A 97 -7.89 19.78 -2.40
N ARG A 98 -6.84 20.48 -1.95
CA ARG A 98 -6.13 20.21 -0.68
C ARG A 98 -6.66 21.03 0.50
N LYS A 99 -7.67 21.87 0.25
CA LYS A 99 -8.17 22.87 1.21
C LYS A 99 -8.91 22.23 2.40
N LYS A 100 -9.53 21.06 2.20
CA LYS A 100 -10.22 20.29 3.25
C LYS A 100 -9.32 19.13 3.70
N PHE A 101 -9.16 18.95 5.01
CA PHE A 101 -8.36 17.85 5.59
C PHE A 101 -8.96 16.48 5.25
N LEU A 102 -10.30 16.37 5.30
CA LEU A 102 -11.02 15.22 4.77
C LEU A 102 -11.16 15.39 3.25
N SER A 103 -10.14 14.95 2.52
CA SER A 103 -10.15 14.89 1.06
C SER A 103 -9.37 13.67 0.57
N VAL A 104 -9.70 13.25 -0.64
CA VAL A 104 -9.07 12.10 -1.32
C VAL A 104 -7.55 12.30 -1.45
N PHE A 105 -7.09 13.55 -1.59
CA PHE A 105 -5.66 13.87 -1.61
C PHE A 105 -4.98 13.48 -0.29
N TRP A 106 -5.50 13.94 0.86
CA TRP A 106 -4.89 13.64 2.16
C TRP A 106 -4.98 12.15 2.51
N ALA A 107 -6.08 11.48 2.15
CA ALA A 107 -6.21 10.04 2.29
C ALA A 107 -5.13 9.28 1.50
N SER A 108 -4.96 9.62 0.22
CA SER A 108 -3.96 9.02 -0.67
C SER A 108 -2.53 9.36 -0.23
N PHE A 109 -2.30 10.58 0.28
CA PHE A 109 -1.02 11.01 0.80
C PHE A 109 -0.63 10.22 2.06
N CYS A 110 -1.54 10.07 3.02
CA CYS A 110 -1.32 9.26 4.21
C CYS A 110 -1.06 7.78 3.85
N MET A 111 -1.81 7.23 2.90
CA MET A 111 -1.57 5.87 2.40
C MET A 111 -0.18 5.72 1.78
N CYS A 112 0.22 6.64 0.91
CA CYS A 112 1.53 6.65 0.27
C CYS A 112 2.65 6.81 1.30
N LEU A 113 2.53 7.78 2.22
CA LEU A 113 3.52 8.01 3.24
C LEU A 113 3.68 6.78 4.16
N GLY A 114 2.58 6.17 4.58
CA GLY A 114 2.60 4.97 5.40
C GLY A 114 3.25 3.77 4.69
N ALA A 115 2.86 3.50 3.44
CA ALA A 115 3.41 2.42 2.63
C ALA A 115 4.92 2.58 2.39
N TRP A 116 5.37 3.79 2.06
CA TRP A 116 6.78 4.06 1.84
C TRP A 116 7.59 4.01 3.13
N THR A 117 7.03 4.45 4.26
CA THR A 117 7.69 4.33 5.57
C THR A 117 7.90 2.85 5.94
N LEU A 118 6.87 2.00 5.75
CA LEU A 118 7.02 0.55 5.93
C LEU A 118 8.03 -0.06 4.96
N GLY A 119 8.02 0.39 3.71
CA GLY A 119 9.02 0.05 2.71
C GLY A 119 10.42 0.30 3.19
N MET A 120 10.70 1.51 3.68
CA MET A 120 12.02 1.87 4.17
C MET A 120 12.45 1.01 5.36
N ALA A 121 11.52 0.62 6.25
CA ALA A 121 11.83 -0.26 7.38
C ALA A 121 12.34 -1.66 6.96
N ILE A 122 12.02 -2.10 5.75
CA ILE A 122 12.35 -3.43 5.23
C ILE A 122 13.51 -3.33 4.21
N TRP A 123 13.42 -2.39 3.28
CA TRP A 123 14.39 -2.22 2.19
C TRP A 123 15.70 -1.55 2.61
N VAL A 124 15.68 -0.58 3.54
CA VAL A 124 16.91 0.10 3.98
C VAL A 124 17.86 -0.86 4.71
N PRO A 125 17.40 -1.64 5.70
CA PRO A 125 18.28 -2.62 6.34
C PRO A 125 18.81 -3.64 5.34
N MET A 126 17.96 -4.15 4.45
CA MET A 126 18.37 -5.11 3.42
C MET A 126 19.40 -4.52 2.43
N ALA A 127 19.29 -3.24 2.09
CA ALA A 127 20.25 -2.55 1.21
C ALA A 127 21.59 -2.27 1.92
N LEU A 128 21.54 -1.90 3.20
CA LEU A 128 22.73 -1.56 3.99
C LEU A 128 23.53 -2.80 4.43
N ASP A 129 22.86 -3.93 4.65
CA ASP A 129 23.48 -5.24 4.91
C ASP A 129 23.67 -6.05 3.59
N GLY A 130 23.33 -5.42 2.46
CA GLY A 130 23.16 -6.01 1.12
C GLY A 130 24.36 -6.71 0.49
N PHE A 131 25.55 -6.59 1.09
CA PHE A 131 26.79 -7.21 0.61
C PHE A 131 27.35 -8.29 1.53
N ALA A 132 26.66 -8.64 2.62
CA ALA A 132 27.06 -9.79 3.43
C ALA A 132 27.03 -11.06 2.56
N SER A 133 28.17 -11.77 2.50
CA SER A 133 28.31 -12.97 1.66
C SER A 133 27.61 -14.16 2.31
N TYR A 134 27.15 -15.12 1.51
CA TYR A 134 26.58 -16.38 1.98
C TYR A 134 27.51 -17.19 2.88
N GLU A 135 28.81 -17.02 2.69
CA GLU A 135 29.85 -17.71 3.44
C GLU A 135 30.14 -17.05 4.79
N SER A 136 29.58 -15.86 5.04
CA SER A 136 29.78 -15.09 6.27
C SER A 136 29.05 -15.68 7.49
N PHE A 137 28.26 -16.75 7.32
CA PHE A 137 27.45 -17.34 8.39
C PHE A 137 27.73 -18.84 8.53
N GLU A 138 28.26 -19.22 9.69
CA GLU A 138 28.66 -20.60 10.03
C GLU A 138 27.42 -21.42 10.44
N ASN A 139 26.41 -20.76 11.03
CA ASN A 139 25.09 -21.31 11.33
C ASN A 139 23.98 -20.32 10.88
N PRO A 140 23.48 -20.42 9.64
CA PRO A 140 22.59 -19.42 9.05
C PRO A 140 21.31 -19.24 9.86
N ASP A 141 20.75 -20.29 10.46
CA ASP A 141 19.49 -20.20 11.19
C ASP A 141 19.58 -19.45 12.53
N VAL A 142 20.72 -19.51 13.23
CA VAL A 142 20.92 -18.85 14.54
C VAL A 142 21.51 -17.45 14.35
N GLU A 143 22.40 -17.29 13.38
CA GLU A 143 23.08 -16.02 13.11
C GLU A 143 22.23 -15.04 12.30
N MET A 144 21.20 -15.51 11.57
CA MET A 144 20.25 -14.62 10.89
C MET A 144 19.45 -13.74 11.86
N TYR A 145 19.00 -14.30 12.98
CA TYR A 145 18.21 -13.55 13.97
C TYR A 145 19.06 -12.65 14.87
N SER A 146 20.39 -12.85 14.90
CA SER A 146 21.33 -11.99 15.63
C SER A 146 21.85 -10.81 14.81
N GLN A 147 21.41 -10.69 13.55
CA GLN A 147 21.88 -9.64 12.66
C GLN A 147 21.40 -8.24 13.07
N LYS A 148 22.24 -7.26 12.75
CA LYS A 148 21.99 -5.83 13.02
C LYS A 148 20.67 -5.34 12.42
N THR A 149 20.25 -5.96 11.32
CA THR A 149 19.00 -5.76 10.58
C THR A 149 17.76 -5.97 11.46
N PHE A 150 17.77 -6.96 12.36
CA PHE A 150 16.75 -7.17 13.39
C PHE A 150 17.00 -6.33 14.65
N ALA A 151 18.25 -6.01 14.95
CA ALA A 151 18.65 -5.25 16.12
C ALA A 151 18.52 -3.73 15.96
N TRP A 152 17.91 -3.23 14.89
CA TRP A 152 17.62 -1.81 14.70
C TRP A 152 16.28 -1.45 15.32
N PRO A 153 16.23 -0.93 16.57
CA PRO A 153 14.99 -0.47 17.18
C PRO A 153 14.29 0.62 16.35
N SER A 154 15.02 1.34 15.50
CA SER A 154 14.45 2.28 14.53
C SER A 154 13.51 1.61 13.52
N ASN A 155 13.71 0.35 13.15
CA ASN A 155 12.83 -0.36 12.21
C ASN A 155 11.42 -0.51 12.78
N HIS A 156 11.30 -0.83 14.07
CA HIS A 156 10.00 -0.88 14.73
C HIS A 156 9.33 0.49 14.79
N LEU A 157 10.08 1.58 14.97
CA LEU A 157 9.52 2.93 14.91
C LEU A 157 8.97 3.27 13.52
N PHE A 158 9.70 2.93 12.45
CA PHE A 158 9.20 3.10 11.08
C PHE A 158 7.97 2.23 10.80
N GLN A 159 7.93 1.01 11.34
CA GLN A 159 6.76 0.13 11.21
C GLN A 159 5.53 0.69 11.92
N ILE A 160 5.67 1.13 13.18
CA ILE A 160 4.59 1.74 13.96
C ILE A 160 4.11 3.01 13.27
N PHE A 161 5.03 3.92 12.91
CA PHE A 161 4.68 5.16 12.23
C PHE A 161 3.96 4.87 10.90
N GLY A 162 4.51 3.97 10.09
CA GLY A 162 3.92 3.57 8.82
C GLY A 162 2.51 3.01 8.99
N ALA A 163 2.32 2.10 9.95
CA ALA A 163 1.02 1.53 10.28
C ALA A 163 0.01 2.59 10.73
N CYS A 164 0.39 3.48 11.65
CA CYS A 164 -0.48 4.60 12.08
C CYS A 164 -0.88 5.49 10.90
N THR A 165 0.05 5.77 10.00
CA THR A 165 -0.21 6.64 8.84
C THR A 165 -1.17 5.96 7.85
N LEU A 166 -1.03 4.66 7.63
CA LEU A 166 -1.98 3.87 6.84
C LEU A 166 -3.37 3.84 7.48
N THR A 167 -3.45 3.64 8.80
CA THR A 167 -4.72 3.65 9.53
C THR A 167 -5.44 4.99 9.39
N VAL A 168 -4.70 6.11 9.50
CA VAL A 168 -5.26 7.45 9.28
C VAL A 168 -5.77 7.60 7.84
N GLY A 169 -4.99 7.16 6.84
CA GLY A 169 -5.41 7.20 5.43
C GLY A 169 -6.69 6.39 5.18
N ALA A 170 -6.76 5.16 5.70
CA ALA A 170 -7.93 4.31 5.62
C ALA A 170 -9.15 4.92 6.32
N PHE A 171 -8.96 5.55 7.48
CA PHE A 171 -10.01 6.25 8.20
C PHE A 171 -10.56 7.43 7.39
N VAL A 172 -9.70 8.24 6.76
CA VAL A 172 -10.14 9.35 5.91
C VAL A 172 -10.92 8.83 4.70
N PHE A 173 -10.49 7.74 4.07
CA PHE A 173 -11.26 7.11 3.00
C PHE A 173 -12.64 6.64 3.47
N ALA A 174 -12.72 5.94 4.61
CA ALA A 174 -13.99 5.48 5.18
C ALA A 174 -14.93 6.63 5.57
N ALA A 175 -14.37 7.76 6.01
CA ALA A 175 -15.14 8.97 6.32
C ALA A 175 -15.69 9.65 5.06
N ILE A 176 -14.89 9.70 3.97
CA ILE A 176 -15.32 10.26 2.67
C ILE A 176 -16.40 9.40 2.03
N ASP A 177 -16.27 8.07 2.13
CA ASP A 177 -17.19 7.10 1.52
C ASP A 177 -18.50 6.93 2.33
N GLY A 178 -18.64 7.63 3.47
CA GLY A 178 -19.85 7.58 4.30
C GLY A 178 -20.07 6.24 5.01
N VAL A 179 -19.08 5.34 5.01
CA VAL A 179 -19.15 4.02 5.68
C VAL A 179 -19.22 4.16 7.21
N LEU A 180 -18.67 5.25 7.74
CA LEU A 180 -18.71 5.55 9.17
C LEU A 180 -20.07 6.15 9.55
N TRP A 181 -21.00 5.28 9.95
CA TRP A 181 -22.38 5.62 10.34
C TRP A 181 -22.53 6.78 11.35
N TRP A 182 -21.51 7.03 12.18
CA TRP A 182 -21.49 8.11 13.17
C TRP A 182 -20.92 9.45 12.64
N TYR A 183 -20.39 9.47 11.42
CA TYR A 183 -19.74 10.65 10.86
C TYR A 183 -20.75 11.42 10.01
N PRO A 184 -21.06 12.69 10.33
CA PRO A 184 -22.03 13.45 9.55
C PRO A 184 -21.53 13.66 8.13
N SER A 185 -22.19 13.06 7.13
CA SER A 185 -21.97 13.42 5.73
C SER A 185 -22.44 14.85 5.54
N ASN A 186 -21.55 15.74 5.11
CA ASN A 186 -21.95 17.07 4.65
C ASN A 186 -22.57 16.95 3.26
N ASP A 187 -23.74 16.32 3.15
CA ASP A 187 -24.57 16.27 1.93
C ASP A 187 -25.21 17.64 1.58
N SER A 188 -24.74 18.73 2.20
CA SER A 188 -25.27 20.07 2.03
C SER A 188 -24.69 20.86 0.85
N ASP A 189 -23.59 20.42 0.22
CA ASP A 189 -22.91 21.20 -0.83
C ASP A 189 -23.41 20.90 -2.27
N THR A 190 -24.25 19.89 -2.50
CA THR A 190 -24.73 19.51 -3.86
C THR A 190 -26.02 20.20 -4.30
N LYS A 191 -26.54 21.19 -3.55
CA LYS A 191 -27.81 21.89 -3.88
C LYS A 191 -27.67 23.26 -4.55
N THR A 192 -26.48 23.75 -4.89
CA THR A 192 -26.31 25.14 -5.38
C THR A 192 -25.84 25.31 -6.83
N SER A 193 -25.72 24.25 -7.65
CA SER A 193 -25.33 24.39 -9.06
C SER A 193 -26.46 24.23 -10.09
N ASN A 194 -27.70 23.92 -9.68
CA ASN A 194 -28.87 24.00 -10.56
C ASN A 194 -29.63 25.31 -10.31
N LYS A 195 -29.04 26.44 -10.68
CA LYS A 195 -29.85 27.58 -11.12
C LYS A 195 -30.08 27.39 -12.62
N PRO A 196 -31.33 27.32 -13.09
CA PRO A 196 -31.62 27.45 -14.52
C PRO A 196 -31.03 28.78 -14.98
N ASN A 197 -30.30 28.77 -16.09
CA ASN A 197 -29.87 29.99 -16.75
C ASN A 197 -31.15 30.72 -17.23
N PRO A 198 -31.48 31.94 -16.77
CA PRO A 198 -32.72 32.63 -17.16
C PRO A 198 -32.74 33.11 -18.63
N ASP A 199 -31.67 32.87 -19.38
CA ASP A 199 -31.41 33.54 -20.66
C ASP A 199 -31.60 32.63 -21.90
N GLU A 200 -32.15 31.41 -21.77
CA GLU A 200 -32.38 30.51 -22.91
C GLU A 200 -33.80 30.59 -23.56
N ASP A 201 -34.66 31.51 -23.11
CA ASP A 201 -36.07 31.60 -23.60
C ASP A 201 -36.37 32.79 -24.53
N LEU A 202 -35.40 33.30 -25.31
CA LEU A 202 -35.64 34.45 -26.21
C LEU A 202 -35.17 34.32 -27.67
N GLU A 203 -34.85 33.13 -28.16
CA GLU A 203 -34.65 32.90 -29.60
C GLU A 203 -35.68 31.91 -30.12
N ASP A 204 -36.92 32.37 -30.27
CA ASP A 204 -37.89 31.88 -31.27
C ASP A 204 -39.19 32.71 -31.20
N LYS A 205 -39.16 33.93 -31.76
CA LYS A 205 -40.34 34.66 -32.26
C LYS A 205 -39.98 35.57 -33.42
#